data_AF-A0A5N5PEY0-F1
#
_entry.id   AF-A0A5N5PEY0-F1
#
_cell.length_a   1.000
_cell.length_b   1.000
_cell.length_c   1.000
_cell.angle_alpha   90.00
_cell.angle_beta   90.00
_cell.angle_gamma   90.00
#
_symmetry.space_group_name_H-M   'P 1'
#
loop_
_entity.id
_entity.type
_entity.pdbx_description
1 polymer ?
#
loop_
_entity_poly.entity_id
_entity_poly.type
_entity_poly.pdbx_seq_one_letter_code
_entity_poly.pdbx_strand_id
1 'polypeptide(L)'
;MPGQDVLLRSLQEILQSFDVAYIVVDAVDESMPRADLVALLFALAQEPMFRKIQLLATSRELDPIKQTFSSVASILPMSHPEVENDIRIYVHAELNGRHNYFNRWPPDLREYVEIRLAKQAQGMFRWAYCQVQRLESRSSESKPEIMEILDSLPKDLYETYYRVLSEIPEENASSQRPSLCSSLAASNGLYSVRYSTTSEG
;
A
#
# COMPACT_ATOMS: atom_id res chain seq x y z
N MET A 1 -30.85 5.98 15.04
CA MET A 1 -29.51 6.56 14.80
C MET A 1 -29.69 7.97 14.28
N PRO A 2 -28.82 8.95 14.62
CA PRO A 2 -28.89 10.28 14.03
C PRO A 2 -28.75 10.20 12.50
N GLY A 3 -29.49 11.04 11.78
CA GLY A 3 -29.39 11.12 10.32
C GLY A 3 -28.07 11.74 9.87
N GLN A 4 -27.67 11.48 8.63
CA GLN A 4 -26.42 11.98 8.04
C GLN A 4 -26.27 13.50 8.15
N ASP A 5 -27.36 14.25 7.98
CA ASP A 5 -27.38 15.72 8.11
C ASP A 5 -26.98 16.20 9.51
N VAL A 6 -27.39 15.47 10.55
CA VAL A 6 -27.06 15.81 11.93
C VAL A 6 -25.57 15.57 12.19
N LEU A 7 -25.03 14.48 11.64
CA LEU A 7 -23.60 14.16 11.75
C LEU A 7 -22.74 15.20 11.03
N LEU A 8 -23.13 15.61 9.82
CA LEU A 8 -22.41 16.63 9.05
C LEU A 8 -22.41 18.00 9.75
N ARG A 9 -23.55 18.41 10.33
CA ARG A 9 -23.63 19.65 11.12
C ARG A 9 -22.78 19.58 12.38
N SER A 10 -22.82 18.46 13.09
CA SER A 10 -22.00 18.25 14.29
C SER A 10 -20.51 18.31 13.93
N LEU A 11 -20.11 17.68 12.81
CA LEU A 11 -18.75 17.75 12.30
C LEU A 11 -18.36 19.20 11.97
N GLN A 12 -19.23 19.96 11.30
CA GLN A 12 -19.00 21.37 11.00
C GLN A 12 -18.79 22.20 12.27
N GLU A 13 -19.60 22.00 13.31
CA GLU A 13 -19.47 22.69 14.59
C GLU A 13 -18.12 22.36 15.26
N ILE A 14 -17.74 21.09 15.26
CA ILE A 14 -16.43 20.64 15.77
C ILE A 14 -15.29 21.33 15.00
N LEU A 15 -15.38 21.40 13.67
CA LEU A 15 -14.38 22.05 12.81
C LEU A 15 -14.25 23.57 13.04
N GLN A 16 -15.23 24.23 13.68
CA GLN A 16 -15.08 25.64 14.04
C GLN A 16 -13.98 25.84 15.10
N SER A 17 -13.74 24.83 15.94
CA SER A 17 -12.71 24.90 16.99
C SER A 17 -11.28 24.67 16.51
N PHE A 18 -11.10 24.30 15.23
CA PHE A 18 -9.79 24.05 14.62
C PHE A 18 -9.53 25.04 13.50
N ASP A 19 -8.26 25.38 13.27
CA ASP A 19 -7.86 26.12 12.07
C ASP A 19 -7.80 25.19 10.85
N VAL A 20 -7.26 23.98 11.06
CA VAL A 20 -7.15 22.90 10.08
C VAL A 20 -7.39 21.57 10.78
N ALA A 21 -8.10 20.65 10.13
CA ALA A 21 -8.35 19.30 10.64
C ALA A 21 -7.92 18.24 9.63
N TYR A 22 -7.06 17.31 10.01
CA TYR A 22 -6.61 16.24 9.12
C TYR A 22 -7.48 14.99 9.30
N ILE A 23 -8.00 14.45 8.21
CA ILE A 23 -8.77 13.21 8.19
C ILE A 23 -8.04 12.23 7.30
N VAL A 24 -7.72 11.05 7.83
CA VAL A 24 -7.12 9.97 7.07
C VAL A 24 -8.09 8.80 7.05
N VAL A 25 -8.44 8.34 5.86
CA VAL A 25 -9.35 7.21 5.65
C VAL A 25 -8.60 6.13 4.91
N ASP A 26 -8.39 5.00 5.60
CA ASP A 26 -7.68 3.86 5.04
C ASP A 26 -8.66 2.86 4.39
N ALA A 27 -8.25 2.28 3.27
CA ALA A 27 -8.93 1.21 2.53
C ALA A 27 -10.42 1.50 2.21
N VAL A 28 -10.70 2.65 1.59
CA VAL A 28 -12.07 3.07 1.20
C VAL A 28 -12.81 2.00 0.40
N ASP A 29 -12.13 1.23 -0.44
CA ASP A 29 -12.73 0.18 -1.26
C ASP A 29 -13.28 -1.02 -0.47
N GLU A 30 -12.80 -1.23 0.76
CA GLU A 30 -13.26 -2.28 1.69
C GLU A 30 -14.50 -1.85 2.49
N SER A 31 -14.94 -0.59 2.37
CA SER A 31 -16.15 -0.11 3.02
C SER A 31 -17.43 -0.65 2.35
N MET A 32 -18.43 -0.96 3.18
CA MET A 32 -19.75 -1.40 2.75
C MET A 32 -20.83 -0.70 3.60
N PRO A 33 -21.76 0.07 3.02
CA PRO A 33 -21.89 0.38 1.60
C PRO A 33 -20.84 1.41 1.12
N ARG A 34 -20.07 1.03 0.09
CA ARG A 34 -18.98 1.84 -0.47
C ARG A 34 -19.44 3.17 -1.06
N ALA A 35 -20.57 3.15 -1.77
CA ALA A 35 -21.10 4.32 -2.46
C ALA A 35 -21.37 5.48 -1.50
N ASP A 36 -21.89 5.17 -0.31
CA ASP A 36 -22.23 6.17 0.70
C ASP A 36 -20.97 6.82 1.28
N LEU A 37 -19.91 6.04 1.56
CA LEU A 37 -18.64 6.58 2.02
C LEU A 37 -17.99 7.45 0.94
N VAL A 38 -17.94 6.97 -0.31
CA VAL A 38 -17.38 7.74 -1.43
C VAL A 38 -18.12 9.06 -1.62
N ALA A 39 -19.46 9.06 -1.58
CA ALA A 39 -20.27 10.26 -1.68
C ALA A 39 -20.02 11.22 -0.51
N LEU A 40 -19.89 10.70 0.71
CA LEU A 40 -19.56 11.50 1.89
C LEU A 40 -18.19 12.17 1.76
N LEU A 41 -17.15 11.41 1.41
CA LEU A 41 -15.80 11.93 1.24
C LEU A 41 -15.73 12.97 0.11
N PHE A 42 -16.49 12.76 -0.96
CA PHE A 42 -16.62 13.74 -2.04
C PHE A 42 -17.28 15.04 -1.54
N ALA A 43 -18.34 14.96 -0.76
CA ALA A 43 -18.98 16.13 -0.15
C ALA A 43 -18.03 16.86 0.80
N LEU A 44 -17.26 16.14 1.63
CA LEU A 44 -16.25 16.74 2.50
C LEU A 44 -15.15 17.48 1.72
N ALA A 45 -14.81 17.01 0.51
CA ALA A 45 -13.80 17.63 -0.34
C ALA A 45 -14.32 18.84 -1.15
N GLN A 46 -15.59 18.83 -1.59
CA GLN A 46 -16.15 19.92 -2.40
C GLN A 46 -16.77 21.06 -1.58
N GLU A 47 -17.47 20.74 -0.50
CA GLU A 47 -18.35 21.69 0.14
C GLU A 47 -17.55 22.80 0.85
N PRO A 48 -17.82 24.09 0.57
CA PRO A 48 -17.07 25.20 1.16
C PRO A 48 -17.06 25.23 2.68
N MET A 49 -18.11 24.67 3.32
CA MET A 49 -18.20 24.58 4.78
C MET A 49 -17.13 23.67 5.40
N PHE A 50 -16.53 22.77 4.61
CA PHE A 50 -15.49 21.83 5.03
C PHE A 50 -14.09 22.21 4.56
N ARG A 51 -13.87 23.46 4.10
CA ARG A 51 -12.57 23.96 3.62
C ARG A 51 -11.39 23.82 4.60
N LYS A 52 -11.68 23.64 5.90
CA LYS A 52 -10.67 23.45 6.96
C LYS A 52 -10.16 22.01 7.05
N ILE A 53 -10.85 21.05 6.44
CA ILE A 53 -10.41 19.66 6.45
C ILE A 53 -9.17 19.55 5.55
N GLN A 54 -8.26 18.62 5.85
CA GLN A 54 -7.25 18.03 4.96
C GLN A 54 -7.44 16.51 4.92
N LEU A 55 -7.89 15.96 3.79
CA LEU A 55 -8.28 14.56 3.62
C LEU A 55 -7.17 13.81 2.90
N LEU A 56 -6.83 12.66 3.45
CA LEU A 56 -6.07 11.63 2.78
C LEU A 56 -6.92 10.37 2.75
N ALA A 57 -7.20 9.87 1.55
CA ALA A 57 -7.91 8.61 1.37
C ALA A 57 -7.04 7.60 0.63
N THR A 58 -7.07 6.35 1.07
CA THR A 58 -6.41 5.22 0.42
C THR A 58 -7.45 4.23 -0.10
N SER A 59 -7.18 3.63 -1.25
CA SER A 59 -8.03 2.58 -1.83
C SER A 59 -7.26 1.80 -2.88
N ARG A 60 -7.67 0.58 -3.21
CA ARG A 60 -7.25 -0.03 -4.49
C ARG A 60 -7.72 0.81 -5.68
N GLU A 61 -7.03 0.67 -6.82
CA GLU A 61 -7.45 1.32 -8.05
C GLU A 61 -8.75 0.70 -8.57
N LEU A 62 -9.84 1.43 -8.39
CA LEU A 62 -11.16 1.09 -8.89
C LEU A 62 -11.69 2.27 -9.69
N ASP A 63 -12.10 2.02 -10.94
CA ASP A 63 -12.59 3.06 -11.85
C ASP A 63 -13.66 3.97 -11.23
N PRO A 64 -14.67 3.47 -10.48
CA PRO A 64 -15.69 4.33 -9.89
C PRO A 64 -15.12 5.33 -8.86
N ILE A 65 -14.18 4.88 -8.02
CA ILE A 65 -13.53 5.73 -7.02
C ILE A 65 -12.67 6.78 -7.73
N LYS A 66 -11.84 6.33 -8.67
CA LYS A 66 -10.94 7.18 -9.45
C LYS A 66 -11.70 8.27 -10.21
N GLN A 67 -12.79 7.91 -10.89
CA GLN A 67 -13.64 8.85 -11.62
C GLN A 67 -14.27 9.88 -10.68
N THR A 68 -14.80 9.44 -9.53
CA THR A 68 -15.46 10.33 -8.57
C THR A 68 -14.51 11.39 -8.01
N PHE A 69 -13.28 11.02 -7.66
CA PHE A 69 -12.32 11.94 -7.05
C PHE A 69 -11.46 12.72 -8.05
N SER A 70 -11.45 12.34 -9.34
CA SER A 70 -10.58 12.96 -10.36
C SER A 70 -10.74 14.48 -10.51
N SER A 71 -11.92 15.02 -10.21
CA SER A 71 -12.22 16.45 -10.33
C SER A 71 -11.89 17.28 -9.07
N VAL A 72 -11.67 16.61 -7.93
CA VAL A 72 -11.58 17.27 -6.61
C VAL A 72 -10.30 16.94 -5.85
N ALA A 73 -9.49 16.01 -6.38
CA ALA A 73 -8.40 15.43 -5.63
C ALA A 73 -7.20 15.07 -6.52
N SER A 74 -6.00 15.19 -5.97
CA SER A 74 -4.78 14.69 -6.63
C SER A 74 -4.62 13.21 -6.33
N ILE A 75 -4.65 12.37 -7.37
CA ILE A 75 -4.49 10.93 -7.25
C ILE A 75 -3.00 10.60 -7.33
N LEU A 76 -2.42 10.07 -6.24
CA LEU A 76 -1.04 9.57 -6.22
C LEU A 76 -1.03 8.04 -6.36
N PRO A 77 -0.61 7.50 -7.51
CA PRO A 77 -0.43 6.06 -7.68
C PRO A 77 0.82 5.57 -6.93
N MET A 78 0.77 4.36 -6.37
CA MET A 78 1.95 3.77 -5.71
C MET A 78 3.05 3.33 -6.68
N SER A 79 2.73 3.14 -7.96
CA SER A 79 3.71 2.86 -9.02
C SER A 79 4.57 4.08 -9.41
N HIS A 80 4.60 5.12 -8.58
CA HIS A 80 5.37 6.33 -8.81
C HIS A 80 6.89 6.05 -8.73
N PRO A 81 7.74 6.65 -9.60
CA PRO A 81 9.18 6.41 -9.60
C PRO A 81 9.89 6.70 -8.27
N GLU A 82 9.41 7.67 -7.49
CA GLU A 82 9.96 7.95 -6.16
C GLU A 82 9.71 6.79 -5.19
N VAL A 83 8.55 6.13 -5.29
CA VAL A 83 8.25 4.94 -4.48
C VAL A 83 9.14 3.76 -4.89
N GLU A 84 9.43 3.60 -6.19
CA GLU A 84 10.42 2.61 -6.65
C GLU A 84 11.80 2.87 -6.03
N ASN A 85 12.24 4.13 -6.01
CA ASN A 85 13.51 4.50 -5.38
C ASN A 85 13.51 4.23 -3.87
N ASP A 86 12.42 4.54 -3.17
CA ASP A 86 12.29 4.24 -1.75
C ASP A 86 12.30 2.73 -1.47
N ILE A 87 11.66 1.92 -2.32
CA ILE A 87 11.73 0.46 -2.24
C ILE A 87 13.16 -0.02 -2.47
N ARG A 88 13.89 0.57 -3.42
CA ARG A 88 15.30 0.23 -3.66
C ARG A 88 16.15 0.52 -2.42
N ILE A 89 15.97 1.69 -1.79
CA ILE A 89 16.67 2.04 -0.53
C ILE A 89 16.34 1.03 0.56
N TYR A 90 15.07 0.65 0.69
CA TYR A 90 14.63 -0.38 1.62
C TYR A 90 15.31 -1.73 1.37
N VAL A 91 15.29 -2.23 0.13
CA VAL A 91 15.92 -3.52 -0.22
C VAL A 91 17.43 -3.45 0.02
N HIS A 92 18.08 -2.35 -0.33
CA HIS A 92 19.49 -2.12 -0.06
C HIS A 92 19.79 -2.20 1.45
N ALA A 93 18.98 -1.58 2.29
CA ALA A 93 19.14 -1.65 3.75
C ALA A 93 18.95 -3.07 4.29
N GLU A 94 18.03 -3.85 3.74
CA GLU A 94 17.81 -5.25 4.16
C GLU A 94 18.96 -6.18 3.70
N LEU A 95 19.48 -6.02 2.48
CA LEU A 95 20.58 -6.83 1.96
C LEU A 95 21.96 -6.48 2.59
N ASN A 96 22.16 -5.24 3.02
CA ASN A 96 23.44 -4.79 3.58
C ASN A 96 23.42 -4.65 5.11
N GLY A 97 22.23 -4.75 5.72
CA GLY A 97 22.02 -4.52 7.14
C GLY A 97 21.71 -5.79 7.91
N ARG A 98 20.42 -5.97 8.24
CA ARG A 98 19.90 -6.86 9.30
C ARG A 98 20.31 -8.34 9.18
N HIS A 99 20.66 -8.79 7.98
CA HIS A 99 20.86 -10.20 7.67
C HIS A 99 22.30 -10.48 7.27
N ASN A 100 23.09 -11.08 8.18
CA ASN A 100 24.47 -11.53 7.91
C ASN A 100 24.59 -12.49 6.71
N TYR A 101 23.47 -13.07 6.28
CA TYR A 101 23.39 -13.97 5.15
C TYR A 101 23.80 -13.31 3.82
N PHE A 102 23.19 -12.17 3.49
CA PHE A 102 23.41 -11.48 2.21
C PHE A 102 24.79 -10.81 2.13
N ASN A 103 25.48 -10.60 3.25
CA ASN A 103 26.84 -10.05 3.27
C ASN A 103 27.85 -10.93 2.53
N ARG A 104 27.56 -12.22 2.35
CA ARG A 104 28.40 -13.16 1.59
C ARG A 104 28.24 -12.99 0.08
N TRP A 105 27.18 -12.32 -0.37
CA TRP A 105 26.93 -12.15 -1.78
C TRP A 105 27.88 -11.11 -2.40
N PRO A 106 28.40 -11.36 -3.61
CA PRO A 106 29.17 -10.37 -4.35
C PRO A 106 28.39 -9.05 -4.49
N PRO A 107 29.05 -7.88 -4.42
CA PRO A 107 28.38 -6.58 -4.56
C PRO A 107 27.48 -6.48 -5.80
N ASP A 108 27.97 -6.93 -6.96
CA ASP A 108 27.22 -6.92 -8.22
C ASP A 108 25.91 -7.74 -8.15
N LEU A 109 25.91 -8.83 -7.36
CA LEU A 109 24.72 -9.66 -7.18
C LEU A 109 23.68 -8.97 -6.30
N ARG A 110 24.13 -8.30 -5.23
CA ARG A 110 23.26 -7.49 -4.37
C ARG A 110 22.63 -6.35 -5.16
N GLU A 111 23.43 -5.60 -5.91
CA GLU A 111 22.91 -4.52 -6.76
C GLU A 111 21.90 -5.03 -7.79
N TYR A 112 22.17 -6.17 -8.43
CA TYR A 112 21.22 -6.79 -9.35
C TYR A 112 19.89 -7.14 -8.67
N VAL A 113 19.92 -7.74 -7.48
CA VAL A 113 18.73 -8.08 -6.69
C VAL A 113 17.97 -6.81 -6.30
N GLU A 114 18.66 -5.78 -5.82
CA GLU A 114 18.07 -4.48 -5.44
C GLU A 114 17.27 -3.88 -6.60
N ILE A 115 17.89 -3.78 -7.78
CA ILE A 115 17.26 -3.20 -8.97
C ILE A 115 16.06 -4.05 -9.42
N ARG A 116 16.19 -5.37 -9.41
CA ARG A 116 15.11 -6.28 -9.85
C ARG A 116 13.92 -6.22 -8.91
N LEU A 117 14.15 -6.29 -7.60
CA LEU A 117 13.07 -6.25 -6.61
C LEU A 117 12.37 -4.89 -6.59
N ALA A 118 13.10 -3.78 -6.67
CA ALA A 118 12.50 -2.45 -6.72
C ALA A 118 11.57 -2.28 -7.92
N LYS A 119 12.04 -2.64 -9.13
CA LYS A 119 11.25 -2.53 -10.37
C LYS A 119 10.00 -3.42 -10.36
N GLN A 120 10.13 -4.65 -9.89
CA GLN A 120 9.03 -5.60 -9.91
C GLN A 120 8.03 -5.39 -8.77
N ALA A 121 8.42 -4.67 -7.70
CA ALA A 121 7.50 -4.35 -6.61
C ALA A 121 6.35 -3.43 -7.04
N GLN A 122 6.49 -2.64 -8.12
CA GLN A 122 5.45 -1.75 -8.64
C GLN A 122 4.77 -0.90 -7.55
N GLY A 123 5.56 -0.38 -6.60
CA GLY A 123 5.06 0.42 -5.48
C GLY A 123 4.68 -0.35 -4.22
N MET A 124 4.81 -1.68 -4.21
CA MET A 124 4.38 -2.54 -3.10
C MET A 124 5.57 -2.93 -2.21
N PHE A 125 5.82 -2.18 -1.14
CA PHE A 125 6.85 -2.53 -0.15
C PHE A 125 6.67 -3.93 0.44
N ARG A 126 5.42 -4.35 0.67
CA ARG A 126 5.13 -5.69 1.19
C ARG A 126 5.61 -6.79 0.23
N TRP A 127 5.44 -6.57 -1.07
CA TRP A 127 5.93 -7.50 -2.08
C TRP A 127 7.46 -7.62 -1.98
N ALA A 128 8.17 -6.49 -1.91
CA ALA A 128 9.63 -6.47 -1.79
C ALA A 128 10.10 -7.18 -0.51
N TYR A 129 9.46 -6.92 0.63
CA TYR A 129 9.69 -7.62 1.89
C TYR A 129 9.55 -9.14 1.73
N CYS A 130 8.45 -9.61 1.13
CA CYS A 130 8.21 -11.03 0.92
C CYS A 130 9.30 -11.68 0.06
N GLN A 131 9.78 -10.99 -0.99
CA GLN A 131 10.85 -11.55 -1.82
C GLN A 131 12.19 -11.61 -1.10
N VAL A 132 12.54 -10.59 -0.30
CA VAL A 132 13.76 -10.63 0.53
C VAL A 132 13.72 -11.82 1.51
N GLN A 133 12.59 -12.04 2.19
CA GLN A 133 12.44 -13.19 3.08
C GLN A 133 12.54 -14.54 2.34
N ARG A 134 12.02 -14.63 1.11
CA ARG A 134 12.13 -15.85 0.29
C ARG A 134 13.58 -16.11 -0.14
N LEU A 135 14.33 -15.08 -0.46
CA LEU A 135 15.76 -15.20 -0.77
C LEU A 135 16.56 -15.67 0.45
N GLU A 136 16.20 -15.21 1.65
CA GLU A 136 16.82 -15.67 2.90
C GLU A 136 16.50 -17.14 3.19
N SER A 137 15.24 -17.56 3.04
CA SER A 137 14.81 -18.93 3.40
C SER A 137 15.38 -20.02 2.50
N ARG A 138 15.75 -19.70 1.24
CA ARG A 138 16.30 -20.67 0.29
C ARG A 138 17.76 -21.01 0.54
N SER A 139 18.48 -20.27 1.39
CA SER A 139 19.88 -20.55 1.79
C SER A 139 20.88 -20.79 0.64
N SER A 140 20.56 -20.34 -0.57
CA SER A 140 21.43 -20.46 -1.73
C SER A 140 22.35 -19.26 -1.92
N GLU A 141 23.66 -19.51 -1.99
CA GLU A 141 24.69 -18.53 -2.34
C GLU A 141 25.07 -18.61 -3.84
N SER A 142 24.44 -19.52 -4.59
CA SER A 142 24.73 -19.79 -5.99
C SER A 142 24.06 -18.75 -6.88
N LYS A 143 24.88 -17.94 -7.58
CA LYS A 143 24.41 -16.93 -8.54
C LYS A 143 23.35 -17.45 -9.53
N PRO A 144 23.50 -18.62 -10.18
CA PRO A 144 22.47 -19.14 -11.09
C PRO A 144 21.16 -19.50 -10.37
N GLU A 145 21.21 -20.05 -9.15
CA GLU A 145 20.01 -20.37 -8.38
C GLU A 145 19.28 -19.10 -7.92
N ILE A 146 20.02 -18.06 -7.53
CA ILE A 146 19.44 -16.75 -7.20
C ILE A 146 18.80 -16.12 -8.44
N MET A 147 19.44 -16.21 -9.62
CA MET A 147 18.81 -15.75 -10.86
C MET A 147 17.53 -16.52 -11.18
N GLU A 148 17.52 -17.84 -11.02
CA GLU A 148 16.33 -18.65 -11.21
C GLU A 148 15.19 -18.26 -10.26
N ILE A 149 15.50 -17.99 -8.98
CA ILE A 149 14.53 -17.47 -8.02
C ILE A 149 13.99 -16.12 -8.49
N LEU A 150 14.87 -15.21 -8.92
CA LEU A 150 14.50 -13.87 -9.42
C LEU A 150 13.66 -13.95 -10.72
N ASP A 151 13.89 -14.93 -11.57
CA ASP A 151 13.12 -15.14 -12.80
C ASP A 151 11.77 -15.84 -12.54
N SER A 152 11.70 -16.61 -11.47
CA SER A 152 10.47 -17.24 -11.00
C SER A 152 9.60 -16.32 -10.15
N LEU A 153 9.99 -15.05 -9.93
CA LEU A 153 9.29 -14.15 -9.03
C LEU A 153 7.81 -13.98 -9.43
N PRO A 154 6.90 -13.96 -8.44
CA PRO A 154 5.49 -13.74 -8.70
C PRO A 154 5.26 -12.38 -9.34
N LYS A 155 4.31 -12.31 -10.27
CA LYS A 155 3.97 -11.11 -11.03
C LYS A 155 3.37 -10.01 -10.15
N ASP A 156 2.66 -10.39 -9.10
CA ASP A 156 1.98 -9.47 -8.19
C ASP A 156 1.87 -10.05 -6.76
N LEU A 157 1.26 -9.27 -5.85
CA LEU A 157 0.93 -9.71 -4.50
C LEU A 157 -0.04 -10.90 -4.50
N TYR A 158 -0.96 -10.99 -5.47
CA TYR A 158 -1.93 -12.09 -5.52
C TYR A 158 -1.24 -13.43 -5.78
N GLU A 159 -0.32 -13.49 -6.74
CA GLU A 159 0.49 -14.68 -7.01
C GLU A 159 1.45 -14.95 -5.85
N THR A 160 2.00 -13.90 -5.22
CA THR A 160 2.81 -14.05 -4.01
C THR A 160 2.00 -14.74 -2.90
N TYR A 161 0.78 -14.27 -2.64
CA TYR A 161 -0.13 -14.83 -1.64
C TYR A 161 -0.63 -16.21 -2.03
N TYR A 162 -0.97 -16.44 -3.29
CA TYR A 162 -1.35 -17.75 -3.80
C TYR A 162 -0.25 -18.78 -3.55
N ARG A 163 1.02 -18.43 -3.82
CA ARG A 163 2.16 -19.31 -3.57
C ARG A 163 2.38 -19.53 -2.08
N VAL A 164 2.36 -18.48 -1.26
CA VAL A 164 2.49 -18.60 0.20
C VAL A 164 1.39 -19.48 0.79
N LEU A 165 0.13 -19.31 0.35
CA LEU A 165 -1.00 -20.11 0.82
C LEU A 165 -0.99 -21.55 0.27
N SER A 166 -0.43 -21.76 -0.92
CA SER A 166 -0.25 -23.08 -1.55
C SER A 166 0.92 -23.87 -0.96
N GLU A 167 1.94 -23.17 -0.43
CA GLU A 167 3.09 -23.79 0.24
C GLU A 167 2.75 -24.30 1.67
N ILE A 168 1.57 -23.96 2.21
CA ILE A 168 1.10 -24.46 3.51
C ILE A 168 0.63 -25.92 3.37
N PRO A 169 1.22 -26.88 4.10
CA PRO A 169 0.77 -28.27 4.12
C PRO A 169 -0.71 -28.38 4.54
N GLU A 170 -1.48 -29.27 3.93
CA GLU A 170 -2.93 -29.39 4.20
C GLU A 170 -3.26 -29.64 5.69
N GLU A 171 -2.38 -30.32 6.42
CA GLU A 171 -2.53 -30.55 7.86
C GLU A 171 -2.57 -29.24 8.69
N ASN A 172 -1.92 -28.18 8.21
CA ASN A 172 -1.84 -26.87 8.89
C ASN A 172 -2.77 -25.82 8.27
N ALA A 173 -3.41 -26.13 7.14
CA ALA A 173 -4.20 -25.22 6.35
C ALA A 173 -5.41 -24.64 7.09
N SER A 174 -6.12 -25.47 7.87
CA SER A 174 -7.34 -25.08 8.58
C SER A 174 -7.09 -24.05 9.69
N SER A 175 -5.89 -24.04 10.27
CA SER A 175 -5.52 -23.12 11.36
C SER A 175 -4.73 -21.90 10.88
N GLN A 176 -3.85 -22.05 9.88
CA GLN A 176 -2.94 -20.96 9.48
C GLN A 176 -3.47 -20.09 8.34
N ARG A 177 -4.23 -20.66 7.37
CA ARG A 177 -4.75 -19.90 6.22
C ARG A 177 -5.65 -18.71 6.61
N PRO A 178 -6.56 -18.81 7.60
CA PRO A 178 -7.37 -17.66 8.00
C PRO A 178 -6.55 -16.51 8.58
N SER A 179 -5.55 -16.82 9.41
CA SER A 179 -4.68 -15.82 10.04
C SER A 179 -3.73 -15.13 9.05
N LEU A 180 -3.28 -15.87 8.04
CA LEU A 180 -2.45 -15.32 6.97
C LEU A 180 -3.33 -14.47 6.03
N CYS A 181 -4.50 -14.93 5.59
CA CYS A 181 -5.39 -14.14 4.75
C CYS A 181 -5.74 -12.77 5.36
N SER A 182 -5.99 -12.68 6.68
CA SER A 182 -6.26 -11.40 7.34
C SER A 182 -5.04 -10.46 7.38
N SER A 183 -3.84 -11.00 7.64
CA SER A 183 -2.59 -10.22 7.61
C SER A 183 -2.22 -9.74 6.20
N LEU A 184 -2.52 -10.55 5.19
CA LEU A 184 -2.20 -10.25 3.79
C LEU A 184 -3.18 -9.22 3.19
N ALA A 185 -4.45 -9.23 3.61
CA ALA A 185 -5.45 -8.23 3.23
C ALA A 185 -5.10 -6.82 3.75
N ALA A 186 -4.53 -6.70 4.95
CA ALA A 186 -4.14 -5.43 5.55
C ALA A 186 -2.95 -4.73 4.87
N SER A 187 -2.27 -5.38 3.91
CA SER A 187 -1.05 -4.87 3.28
C SER A 187 -1.24 -4.35 1.84
N ASN A 188 -2.49 -4.24 1.36
CA ASN A 188 -2.77 -3.89 -0.03
C ASN A 188 -2.72 -2.36 -0.27
N GLY A 189 -1.71 -1.93 -1.04
CA GLY A 189 -1.70 -0.75 -1.92
C GLY A 189 -2.28 0.56 -1.36
N LEU A 190 -1.43 1.37 -0.73
CA LEU A 190 -1.78 2.70 -0.22
C LEU A 190 -1.85 3.75 -1.33
N TYR A 191 -2.99 3.97 -1.96
CA TYR A 191 -3.14 5.17 -2.80
C TYR A 191 -3.24 6.40 -1.90
N SER A 192 -2.62 7.51 -2.27
CA SER A 192 -2.65 8.74 -1.48
C SER A 192 -3.44 9.78 -2.26
N VAL A 193 -4.66 10.09 -1.83
CA VAL A 193 -5.35 11.29 -2.31
C VAL A 193 -4.89 12.47 -1.46
N ARG A 194 -4.02 13.35 -1.98
CA ARG A 194 -3.74 14.64 -1.33
C ARG A 194 -4.63 15.71 -1.91
N TYR A 195 -5.02 16.65 -1.08
CA TYR A 195 -5.37 17.98 -1.55
C TYR A 195 -4.59 19.04 -0.79
N SER A 196 -4.19 20.06 -1.52
CA SER A 196 -3.62 21.28 -1.01
C SER A 196 -4.59 22.39 -1.38
N THR A 197 -5.18 23.05 -0.39
CA THR A 197 -5.81 24.34 -0.64
C THR A 197 -4.67 25.34 -0.82
N THR A 198 -4.39 25.72 -2.07
CA THR A 198 -3.57 26.90 -2.33
C THR A 198 -4.33 28.11 -1.80
N SER A 199 -3.94 28.57 -0.62
CA SER A 199 -4.21 29.93 -0.20
C SER A 199 -3.23 30.84 -0.97
N GLU A 200 -3.62 31.26 -2.17
CA GLU A 200 -3.04 32.49 -2.73
C GLU A 200 -3.59 33.66 -1.90
N GLY A 201 -2.67 34.37 -1.24
CA GLY A 201 -2.89 35.69 -0.68
C GLY A 201 -2.42 36.76 -1.63
#